data_AF-A0A9D8W941-F1
#
_entry.id   AF-A0A9D8W941-F1
#
_cell.length_a   1.000
_cell.length_b   1.000
_cell.length_c   1.000
_cell.angle_alpha   90.00
_cell.angle_beta   90.00
_cell.angle_gamma   90.00
#
_symmetry.space_group_name_H-M   'P 1'
#
loop_
_entity.id
_entity.type
_entity.pdbx_description
1 polymer ?
#
loop_
_entity_poly.entity_id
_entity_poly.type
_entity_poly.pdbx_seq_one_letter_code
_entity_poly.pdbx_strand_id
1 'polypeptide(L)'
;MYIDVAPLDIMVIDDSAYMRRIVSAMLRGFGARRIHEAEDGADALEKIEMQPPDMIIVDWVMPVLDGAELVKLIRQPNFVCAYVPIIMLSGHTERSRVLASSKLGVNHFLSKPVSAKALYNRMADCILYPRRFVSTDEYFGPEPRSQNEGQLRTQIGVALDENGMPVEQTG
;
A
#
# COMPACT_ATOMS: atom_id res chain seq x y z
N MET A 1 12.05 -9.17 11.08
CA MET A 1 12.65 -7.85 10.85
C MET A 1 11.65 -6.79 11.29
N TYR A 2 12.06 -5.78 12.06
CA TYR A 2 11.15 -4.78 12.64
C TYR A 2 11.29 -3.45 11.90
N ILE A 3 10.17 -2.87 11.47
CA ILE A 3 10.12 -1.49 10.94
C ILE A 3 9.72 -0.52 12.06
N ASP A 4 10.42 0.61 12.18
CA ASP A 4 9.97 1.71 13.04
C ASP A 4 8.99 2.59 12.27
N VAL A 5 7.71 2.50 12.65
CA VAL A 5 6.62 3.28 12.06
C VAL A 5 6.13 4.41 12.98
N ALA A 6 6.75 4.58 14.15
CA ALA A 6 6.40 5.66 15.07
C ALA A 6 6.58 7.08 14.48
N PRO A 7 7.59 7.37 13.63
CA PRO A 7 7.74 8.72 13.07
C PRO A 7 6.84 9.00 11.87
N LEU A 8 6.20 7.97 11.29
CA LEU A 8 5.47 8.09 10.02
C LEU A 8 4.07 8.65 10.23
N ASP A 9 3.67 9.56 9.35
CA ASP A 9 2.30 10.03 9.17
C ASP A 9 1.57 9.09 8.18
N ILE A 10 0.59 8.32 8.67
CA ILE A 10 -0.11 7.29 7.88
C ILE A 10 -1.56 7.71 7.67
N MET A 11 -2.00 7.78 6.41
CA MET A 11 -3.38 8.07 6.03
C MET A 11 -4.15 6.76 5.78
N VAL A 12 -5.30 6.59 6.44
CA VAL A 12 -6.23 5.48 6.27
C VAL A 12 -7.54 5.99 5.67
N ILE A 13 -7.91 5.46 4.51
CA ILE A 13 -9.05 5.95 3.71
C ILE A 13 -9.97 4.77 3.44
N ASP A 14 -11.19 4.82 3.98
CA ASP A 14 -12.21 3.77 3.84
C ASP A 14 -13.56 4.39 4.24
N ASP A 15 -14.64 4.12 3.52
CA ASP A 15 -15.98 4.67 3.83
C ASP A 15 -16.59 4.04 5.09
N SER A 16 -16.15 2.83 5.45
CA SER A 16 -16.54 2.17 6.67
C SER A 16 -15.69 2.64 7.86
N ALA A 17 -16.30 3.43 8.76
CA ALA A 17 -15.69 3.79 10.03
C ALA A 17 -15.25 2.59 10.88
N TYR A 18 -15.90 1.43 10.72
CA TYR A 18 -15.49 0.18 11.35
C TYR A 18 -14.16 -0.33 10.78
N MET A 19 -14.01 -0.32 9.45
CA MET A 19 -12.75 -0.72 8.81
C MET A 19 -11.61 0.24 9.12
N ARG A 20 -11.85 1.57 9.12
CA ARG A 20 -10.85 2.56 9.57
C ARG A 20 -10.35 2.23 10.97
N ARG A 21 -11.26 1.98 11.91
CA ARG A 21 -10.90 1.59 13.30
C ARG A 21 -10.05 0.31 13.36
N ILE A 22 -10.40 -0.72 12.59
CA ILE A 22 -9.63 -1.97 12.53
C ILE A 22 -8.21 -1.71 12.03
N VAL A 23 -8.07 -1.04 10.89
CA VAL A 23 -6.76 -0.76 10.27
C VAL A 23 -5.94 0.12 11.19
N SER A 24 -6.51 1.20 11.74
CA SER A 24 -5.84 2.07 12.70
C SER A 24 -5.44 1.34 13.98
N ALA A 25 -6.22 0.36 14.46
CA ALA A 25 -5.84 -0.46 15.61
C ALA A 25 -4.64 -1.36 15.30
N MET A 26 -4.58 -1.97 14.10
CA MET A 26 -3.41 -2.73 13.64
C MET A 26 -2.17 -1.84 13.57
N LEU A 27 -2.29 -0.66 12.97
CA LEU A 27 -1.20 0.32 12.86
C LEU A 27 -0.66 0.75 14.22
N ARG A 28 -1.54 1.05 15.18
CA ARG A 28 -1.13 1.35 16.57
C ARG A 28 -0.41 0.17 17.21
N GLY A 29 -0.88 -1.06 16.96
CA GLY A 29 -0.21 -2.28 17.40
C GLY A 29 1.21 -2.45 16.81
N PHE A 30 1.48 -1.87 15.64
CA PHE A 30 2.82 -1.83 15.03
C PHE A 30 3.69 -0.68 15.56
N GLY A 31 3.15 0.21 16.40
CA GLY A 31 3.85 1.35 16.97
C GLY A 31 3.58 2.69 16.28
N ALA A 32 2.68 2.74 15.29
CA ALA A 32 2.33 3.98 14.60
C ALA A 32 1.63 4.95 15.56
N ARG A 33 2.05 6.22 15.55
CA ARG A 33 1.54 7.27 16.46
C ARG A 33 0.73 8.34 15.76
N ARG A 34 0.96 8.55 14.46
CA ARG A 34 0.33 9.59 13.65
C ARG A 34 -0.50 8.93 12.56
N ILE A 35 -1.76 8.69 12.89
CA ILE A 35 -2.71 8.04 11.99
C ILE A 35 -3.81 9.05 11.70
N HIS A 36 -3.97 9.36 10.42
CA HIS A 36 -5.01 10.23 9.90
C HIS A 36 -6.04 9.37 9.20
N GLU A 37 -7.31 9.72 9.37
CA GLU A 37 -8.42 8.96 8.79
C GLU A 37 -9.23 9.86 7.85
N ALA A 38 -9.60 9.33 6.69
CA ALA A 38 -10.51 9.98 5.76
C ALA A 38 -11.65 9.02 5.38
N GLU A 39 -12.86 9.56 5.21
CA GLU A 39 -14.06 8.74 4.97
C GLU A 39 -14.42 8.54 3.51
N ASP A 40 -13.83 9.32 2.62
CA ASP A 40 -13.94 9.11 1.18
C ASP A 40 -12.73 9.73 0.46
N GLY A 41 -12.73 9.68 -0.87
CA GLY A 41 -11.65 10.25 -1.65
C GLY A 41 -11.58 11.78 -1.63
N ALA A 42 -12.69 12.49 -1.44
CA ALA A 42 -12.69 13.96 -1.40
C ALA A 42 -12.09 14.47 -0.07
N ASP A 43 -12.55 13.92 1.05
CA ASP A 43 -11.99 14.17 2.38
C ASP A 43 -10.50 13.80 2.43
N ALA A 44 -10.12 12.70 1.76
CA ALA A 44 -8.72 12.31 1.65
C ALA A 44 -7.87 13.34 0.90
N LEU A 45 -8.33 13.85 -0.24
CA LEU A 45 -7.58 14.85 -1.02
C LEU A 45 -7.36 16.13 -0.20
N GLU A 46 -8.41 16.63 0.46
CA GLU A 46 -8.32 17.83 1.31
C GLU A 46 -7.28 17.64 2.42
N LYS A 47 -7.34 16.50 3.13
CA LYS A 47 -6.40 16.19 4.22
C LYS A 47 -4.97 15.97 3.73
N ILE A 48 -4.79 15.32 2.58
CA ILE A 48 -3.47 15.08 1.98
C ILE A 48 -2.81 16.39 1.57
N GLU A 49 -3.57 17.35 1.02
CA GLU A 49 -3.03 18.66 0.65
C GLU A 49 -2.62 19.49 1.87
N MET A 50 -3.39 19.41 2.97
CA MET A 50 -3.06 20.08 4.21
C MET A 50 -1.86 19.43 4.93
N GLN A 51 -1.81 18.10 4.97
CA GLN A 51 -0.78 17.34 5.65
C GLN A 51 -0.42 16.08 4.84
N PRO A 52 0.60 16.18 3.96
CA PRO A 52 1.02 15.06 3.13
C PRO A 52 1.50 13.88 3.98
N PRO A 53 0.93 12.66 3.81
CA PRO A 53 1.32 11.49 4.58
C PRO A 53 2.59 10.83 4.00
N ASP A 54 3.28 10.03 4.81
CA ASP A 54 4.39 9.16 4.39
C ASP A 54 3.91 7.83 3.79
N MET A 55 2.67 7.43 4.08
CA MET A 55 2.04 6.23 3.54
C MET A 55 0.52 6.36 3.48
N ILE A 56 -0.08 5.81 2.43
CA ILE A 56 -1.54 5.78 2.26
C ILE A 56 -2.02 4.32 2.24
N ILE A 57 -3.05 4.04 3.03
CA ILE A 57 -3.81 2.79 2.98
C ILE A 57 -5.22 3.16 2.57
N VAL A 58 -5.68 2.66 1.43
CA VAL A 58 -6.93 3.10 0.80
C VAL A 58 -7.81 1.91 0.44
N ASP A 59 -9.11 2.02 0.67
CA ASP A 59 -10.08 1.06 0.15
C ASP A 59 -10.32 1.23 -1.35
N TRP A 60 -10.54 0.13 -2.05
CA TRP A 60 -10.91 0.18 -3.46
C TRP A 60 -12.31 0.77 -3.64
N VAL A 61 -13.28 0.27 -2.87
CA VAL A 61 -14.71 0.56 -3.09
C VAL A 61 -15.15 1.64 -2.12
N MET A 62 -15.31 2.86 -2.62
CA MET A 62 -15.84 3.99 -1.85
C MET A 62 -16.87 4.75 -2.71
N PRO A 63 -17.86 5.43 -2.10
CA PRO A 63 -18.81 6.25 -2.84
C PRO A 63 -18.13 7.51 -3.40
N VAL A 64 -18.75 8.08 -4.45
CA VAL A 64 -18.37 9.35 -5.10
C VAL A 64 -17.01 9.30 -5.84
N LEU A 65 -15.92 9.03 -5.12
CA LEU A 65 -14.56 8.89 -5.66
C LEU A 65 -13.98 7.57 -5.18
N ASP A 66 -13.88 6.59 -6.07
CA ASP A 66 -13.37 5.27 -5.70
C ASP A 66 -11.85 5.30 -5.48
N GLY A 67 -11.32 4.24 -4.86
CA GLY A 67 -9.89 4.17 -4.56
C GLY A 67 -9.00 4.19 -5.79
N ALA A 68 -9.47 3.66 -6.93
CA ALA A 68 -8.69 3.64 -8.16
C ALA A 68 -8.61 5.03 -8.80
N GLU A 69 -9.69 5.80 -8.76
CA GLU A 69 -9.75 7.19 -9.21
C GLU A 69 -8.89 8.09 -8.31
N LEU A 70 -8.98 7.93 -7.00
CA LEU A 70 -8.14 8.67 -6.04
C LEU A 70 -6.64 8.43 -6.31
N VAL A 71 -6.24 7.17 -6.52
CA VAL A 71 -4.85 6.85 -6.83
C VAL A 71 -4.39 7.52 -8.12
N LYS A 72 -5.21 7.57 -9.17
CA LYS A 72 -4.86 8.26 -10.41
C LYS A 72 -4.63 9.76 -10.21
N LEU A 73 -5.43 10.40 -9.35
CA LEU A 73 -5.25 11.81 -9.00
C LEU A 73 -3.93 12.01 -8.24
N ILE A 74 -3.67 11.16 -7.24
CA ILE A 74 -2.41 11.21 -6.48
C ILE A 74 -1.20 10.98 -7.39
N ARG A 75 -1.30 10.08 -8.37
CA ARG A 75 -0.21 9.75 -9.31
C ARG A 75 -0.05 10.74 -10.45
N GLN A 76 -0.59 11.96 -10.32
CA GLN A 76 -0.16 13.05 -11.18
C GLN A 76 1.25 13.52 -10.75
N PRO A 77 2.25 13.66 -11.65
CA PRO A 77 3.63 13.96 -11.27
C PRO A 77 3.84 15.21 -10.42
N ASN A 78 2.94 16.19 -10.53
CA ASN A 78 2.99 17.46 -9.79
C ASN A 78 2.19 17.43 -8.47
N PHE A 79 1.54 16.32 -8.14
CA PHE A 79 0.76 16.20 -6.91
C PHE A 79 1.68 16.01 -5.70
N VAL A 80 1.32 16.59 -4.56
CA VAL A 80 2.20 16.71 -3.38
C VAL A 80 2.70 15.35 -2.84
N CYS A 81 1.91 14.29 -2.98
CA CYS A 81 2.23 12.95 -2.51
C CYS A 81 2.38 11.93 -3.65
N ALA A 82 2.74 12.39 -4.86
CA ALA A 82 2.82 11.52 -6.04
C ALA A 82 3.74 10.31 -5.87
N TYR A 83 4.77 10.41 -5.02
CA TYR A 83 5.73 9.33 -4.74
C TYR A 83 5.41 8.51 -3.49
N VAL A 84 4.38 8.88 -2.73
CA VAL A 84 4.04 8.24 -1.46
C VAL A 84 3.59 6.79 -1.70
N PRO A 85 4.08 5.81 -0.91
CA PRO A 85 3.66 4.42 -1.03
C PRO A 85 2.16 4.27 -0.74
N ILE A 86 1.44 3.59 -1.65
CA ILE A 86 0.01 3.31 -1.52
C ILE A 86 -0.22 1.81 -1.38
N ILE A 87 -0.90 1.40 -0.32
CA ILE A 87 -1.41 0.03 -0.13
C ILE A 87 -2.93 0.06 -0.31
N MET A 88 -3.42 -0.70 -1.28
CA MET A 88 -4.86 -0.78 -1.56
C MET A 88 -5.48 -2.01 -0.91
N LEU A 89 -6.61 -1.81 -0.20
CA LEU A 89 -7.43 -2.86 0.38
C LEU A 89 -8.60 -3.16 -0.56
N SER A 90 -8.96 -4.43 -0.73
CA SER A 90 -9.88 -4.85 -1.80
C SER A 90 -10.73 -6.07 -1.42
N GLY A 91 -12.03 -6.07 -1.72
CA GLY A 91 -12.91 -7.24 -1.56
C GLY A 91 -12.60 -8.30 -2.63
N HIS A 92 -12.56 -9.59 -2.26
CA HIS A 92 -12.09 -10.70 -3.10
C HIS A 92 -12.66 -10.79 -4.55
N THR A 93 -13.81 -10.17 -4.85
CA THR A 93 -14.42 -10.08 -6.19
C THR A 93 -13.65 -9.19 -7.18
N GLU A 94 -12.72 -8.36 -6.70
CA GLU A 94 -11.94 -7.43 -7.54
C GLU A 94 -10.63 -8.05 -8.07
N ARG A 95 -10.30 -9.30 -7.70
CA ARG A 95 -9.01 -9.94 -8.02
C ARG A 95 -8.71 -10.08 -9.51
N SER A 96 -9.73 -10.18 -10.37
CA SER A 96 -9.56 -10.13 -11.84
C SER A 96 -9.18 -8.73 -12.34
N ARG A 97 -9.56 -7.67 -11.61
CA ARG A 97 -9.15 -6.28 -11.87
C ARG A 97 -7.77 -5.96 -11.27
N VAL A 98 -7.28 -6.73 -10.29
CA VAL A 98 -5.94 -6.58 -9.68
C VAL A 98 -4.78 -6.78 -10.69
N LEU A 99 -5.01 -7.46 -11.82
CA LEU A 99 -4.03 -7.56 -12.90
C LEU A 99 -4.02 -6.29 -13.78
N ALA A 100 -5.20 -5.70 -14.04
CA ALA A 100 -5.33 -4.42 -14.73
C ALA A 100 -4.83 -3.24 -13.86
N SER A 101 -4.83 -3.42 -12.54
CA SER A 101 -4.46 -2.40 -11.56
C SER A 101 -2.94 -2.20 -11.38
N SER A 102 -2.11 -3.05 -12.00
CA SER A 102 -0.67 -2.81 -12.13
C SER A 102 -0.36 -1.43 -12.74
N LYS A 103 -1.29 -0.91 -13.55
CA LYS A 103 -1.24 0.44 -14.15
C LYS A 103 -1.79 1.57 -13.27
N LEU A 104 -2.37 1.29 -12.11
CA LEU A 104 -2.88 2.36 -11.24
C LEU A 104 -1.77 3.08 -10.50
N GLY A 105 -0.63 2.44 -10.26
CA GLY A 105 0.48 3.05 -9.53
C GLY A 105 0.45 2.80 -8.01
N VAL A 106 -0.26 1.77 -7.55
CA VAL A 106 -0.16 1.34 -6.14
C VAL A 106 1.08 0.49 -5.88
N ASN A 107 1.54 0.50 -4.62
CA ASN A 107 2.69 -0.27 -4.19
C ASN A 107 2.31 -1.72 -3.91
N HIS A 108 1.17 -1.96 -3.25
CA HIS A 108 0.68 -3.29 -2.92
C HIS A 108 -0.84 -3.37 -2.87
N PHE A 109 -1.35 -4.59 -3.04
CA PHE A 109 -2.75 -4.95 -2.80
C PHE A 109 -2.85 -5.91 -1.62
N LEU A 110 -3.90 -5.76 -0.84
CA LEU A 110 -4.32 -6.68 0.20
C LEU A 110 -5.81 -6.98 0.05
N SER A 111 -6.17 -8.24 0.12
CA SER A 111 -7.58 -8.61 0.12
C SER A 111 -8.18 -8.45 1.52
N LYS A 112 -9.42 -7.96 1.56
CA LYS A 112 -10.28 -7.95 2.74
C LYS A 112 -10.86 -9.37 2.93
N PRO A 113 -10.98 -9.86 4.19
CA PRO A 113 -10.58 -9.19 5.44
C PRO A 113 -9.05 -9.08 5.58
N VAL A 114 -8.58 -7.90 5.99
CA VAL A 114 -7.13 -7.65 6.17
C VAL A 114 -6.64 -8.27 7.47
N SER A 115 -5.50 -8.96 7.44
CA SER A 115 -4.82 -9.45 8.63
C SER A 115 -3.66 -8.53 9.01
N ALA A 116 -3.38 -8.42 10.32
CA ALA A 116 -2.29 -7.61 10.82
C ALA A 116 -0.93 -8.04 10.21
N LYS A 117 -0.67 -9.35 10.13
CA LYS A 117 0.54 -9.90 9.52
C LYS A 117 0.67 -9.48 8.04
N ALA A 118 -0.41 -9.58 7.27
CA ALA A 118 -0.39 -9.22 5.86
C ALA A 118 -0.16 -7.72 5.67
N LEU A 119 -0.82 -6.87 6.46
CA LEU A 119 -0.61 -5.42 6.42
C LEU A 119 0.83 -5.04 6.78
N TYR A 120 1.33 -5.56 7.89
CA TYR A 120 2.70 -5.33 8.35
C TYR A 120 3.73 -5.68 7.27
N ASN A 121 3.60 -6.86 6.66
CA ASN A 121 4.53 -7.30 5.63
C ASN A 121 4.54 -6.36 4.41
N ARG A 122 3.39 -5.78 4.02
CA ARG A 122 3.32 -4.84 2.90
C ARG A 122 3.87 -3.47 3.24
N MET A 123 3.67 -3.01 4.47
CA MET A 123 4.34 -1.80 4.96
C MET A 123 5.86 -1.99 4.98
N ALA A 124 6.32 -3.13 5.47
CA ALA A 124 7.74 -3.48 5.51
C ALA A 124 8.34 -3.57 4.10
N ASP A 125 7.65 -4.19 3.15
CA ASP A 125 8.06 -4.20 1.73
C ASP A 125 8.26 -2.77 1.21
N CYS A 126 7.31 -1.85 1.46
CA CYS A 126 7.40 -0.45 1.02
C CYS A 126 8.58 0.31 1.62
N ILE A 127 8.85 0.11 2.91
CA ILE A 127 9.83 0.90 3.67
C ILE A 127 11.25 0.37 3.45
N LEU A 128 11.42 -0.95 3.47
CA LEU A 128 12.73 -1.59 3.45
C LEU A 128 13.22 -1.86 2.02
N TYR A 129 12.29 -2.04 1.08
CA TYR A 129 12.59 -2.35 -0.31
C TYR A 129 11.79 -1.44 -1.26
N PRO A 130 11.97 -0.11 -1.16
CA PRO A 130 11.18 0.84 -1.93
C PRO A 130 11.35 0.58 -3.44
N ARG A 131 10.22 0.52 -4.15
CA ARG A 131 10.23 0.36 -5.61
C ARG A 131 10.59 1.68 -6.27
N ARG A 132 11.44 1.61 -7.31
CA ARG A 132 11.73 2.75 -8.18
C ARG A 132 10.43 3.26 -8.80
N PHE A 133 10.27 4.58 -8.90
CA PHE A 133 9.19 5.19 -9.66
C PHE A 133 9.61 5.37 -11.12
N VAL A 134 8.69 5.10 -12.03
CA VAL A 134 8.86 5.31 -13.47
C VAL A 134 7.81 6.31 -13.94
N SER A 135 8.22 7.14 -14.90
CA SER A 135 7.36 8.10 -15.58
C SER A 135 7.43 7.84 -17.07
N THR A 136 6.29 7.52 -17.67
CA THR A 136 6.08 7.42 -19.11
C THR A 136 4.92 8.32 -19.50
N ASP A 137 4.69 8.50 -20.80
CA ASP A 137 3.57 9.33 -21.29
C ASP A 137 2.19 8.83 -20.79
N GLU A 138 2.07 7.55 -20.47
CA GLU A 138 0.81 6.90 -20.07
C GLU A 138 0.75 6.48 -18.58
N TYR A 139 1.86 6.58 -17.84
CA TYR A 139 1.95 6.03 -16.49
C TYR A 139 2.97 6.77 -15.62
N PHE A 140 2.55 7.07 -14.39
CA PHE A 140 3.46 7.49 -13.34
C PHE A 140 3.18 6.66 -12.08
N GLY A 141 4.22 6.04 -11.53
CA GLY A 141 4.07 5.19 -10.34
C GLY A 141 5.24 4.24 -10.12
N PRO A 142 5.17 3.36 -9.10
CA PRO A 142 6.20 2.35 -8.87
C PRO A 142 6.32 1.43 -10.09
N GLU A 143 7.54 1.04 -10.43
CA GLU A 143 7.85 0.17 -11.57
C GLU A 143 6.91 -1.06 -11.58
N PRO A 144 6.09 -1.23 -12.63
CA PRO A 144 5.15 -2.35 -12.70
C PRO A 144 5.91 -3.67 -12.58
N ARG A 145 5.42 -4.57 -11.73
CA ARG A 145 6.03 -5.89 -11.59
C ARG A 145 5.90 -6.62 -12.91
N SER A 146 7.03 -7.03 -13.50
CA SER A 146 6.97 -7.92 -14.66
C SER A 146 6.29 -9.22 -14.23
N GLN A 147 5.51 -9.86 -15.12
CA GLN A 147 4.85 -11.13 -14.79
C GLN A 147 5.87 -12.23 -14.39
N ASN A 148 7.14 -12.06 -14.74
CA ASN A 148 8.24 -12.96 -14.40
C ASN A 148 8.82 -12.74 -13.00
N GLU A 149 8.60 -11.60 -12.33
CA GLU A 149 9.17 -11.33 -10.98
C GLU A 149 8.55 -12.18 -9.86
N GLY A 150 7.29 -12.62 -10.01
CA GLY A 150 6.68 -13.59 -9.09
C GLY A 150 7.44 -14.92 -9.10
N GLN A 151 7.90 -15.33 -10.28
CA GLN A 151 8.76 -16.49 -10.49
C GLN A 151 10.21 -16.21 -10.06
N LEU A 152 10.73 -15.01 -10.34
CA LEU A 152 12.09 -14.63 -9.98
C LEU A 152 12.27 -14.59 -8.47
N ARG A 153 11.34 -14.02 -7.69
CA ARG A 153 11.35 -14.05 -6.21
C ARG A 153 11.35 -15.47 -5.64
N THR A 154 10.82 -16.45 -6.38
CA THR A 154 10.87 -17.87 -6.02
C THR A 154 12.20 -18.51 -6.43
N GLN A 155 12.91 -17.93 -7.41
CA GLN A 155 14.19 -18.39 -7.96
C GLN A 155 15.44 -17.71 -7.36
N ILE A 156 15.35 -16.49 -6.78
CA ILE A 156 16.49 -15.79 -6.14
C ILE A 156 16.91 -16.40 -4.78
N GLY A 157 16.51 -17.64 -4.47
CA GLY A 157 17.27 -18.48 -3.54
C GLY A 157 17.35 -18.00 -2.10
N VAL A 158 16.37 -17.24 -1.60
CA VAL A 158 16.15 -17.19 -0.15
C VAL A 158 15.44 -18.49 0.19
N ALA A 159 16.22 -19.52 0.53
CA ALA A 159 15.68 -20.71 1.15
C ALA A 159 14.88 -20.24 2.38
N LEU A 160 13.59 -20.53 2.41
CA LEU A 160 12.74 -20.27 3.56
C LEU A 160 12.61 -21.60 4.31
N ASP A 161 12.70 -21.57 5.63
CA ASP A 161 12.40 -22.74 6.44
C ASP A 161 10.89 -23.06 6.40
N GLU A 162 10.50 -24.15 7.06
CA GLU A 162 9.10 -24.58 7.18
C GLU A 162 8.18 -23.54 7.87
N ASN A 163 8.77 -22.51 8.51
CA ASN A 163 8.07 -21.42 9.18
C ASN A 163 8.05 -20.11 8.36
N GLY A 164 8.65 -20.11 7.16
CA GLY A 164 8.70 -18.95 6.26
C GLY A 164 9.76 -17.91 6.65
N MET A 165 10.77 -18.30 7.42
CA MET A 165 11.91 -17.44 7.79
C MET A 165 13.10 -17.68 6.84
N PRO A 166 13.86 -16.63 6.46
CA PRO A 166 15.09 -16.78 5.67
C PRO A 166 16.10 -17.70 6.35
N VAL A 167 16.56 -18.74 5.65
CA VAL A 167 17.66 -19.59 6.08
C VAL A 167 18.97 -18.84 5.79
N GLU A 168 19.72 -18.51 6.84
CA GLU A 168 21.05 -17.91 6.69
C GLU A 168 21.99 -18.89 5.97
N GLN A 169 22.57 -18.46 4.86
CA GLN A 169 23.63 -19.22 4.19
C GLN A 169 24.91 -19.07 5.03
N THR A 170 25.17 -20.01 5.94
CA THR A 170 26.50 -20.17 6.54
C THR A 170 27.51 -20.48 5.44
N GLY A 171 28.41 -19.54 5.19
CA GLY A 171 29.68 -19.79 4.51
C GLY A 171 30.72 -20.39 5.46
#